data_AF-A0A2V6ZBJ0-F1
#
_entry.id   AF-A0A2V6ZBJ0-F1
#
_cell.length_a   1.000
_cell.length_b   1.000
_cell.length_c   1.000
_cell.angle_alpha   90.00
_cell.angle_beta   90.00
_cell.angle_gamma   90.00
#
_symmetry.space_group_name_H-M   'P 1'
#
loop_
_entity.id
_entity.type
_entity.pdbx_description
1 polymer ?
#
loop_
_entity_poly.entity_id
_entity_poly.type
_entity_poly.pdbx_seq_one_letter_code
_entity_poly.pdbx_strand_id
1 'polypeptide(L)'
;MEEQRDHRKKGAADEVEAQRLVYRELKASGRTAEAHAALNRLVELDPSGGTATFAHRERAKLGEVGERPVRIAILSSYVLDPLVPFLDVECRRAGLTPAFYVAPFNQYTQEVLNPSSGLYAFGPEIVFVALDLEDLFPGVRRVPSVDDLAKSRAEIRGTVAGLVRELHARSTALIVVHELTFTGSS
;
A
#
# COMPACT_ATOMS: atom_id res chain seq x y z
N MET A 1 14.97 -35.98 -14.05
CA MET A 1 14.90 -34.68 -13.32
C MET A 1 13.57 -33.97 -13.50
N GLU A 2 12.87 -34.18 -14.62
CA GLU A 2 11.56 -33.57 -14.92
C GLU A 2 10.41 -34.16 -14.06
N GLU A 3 10.38 -35.48 -13.90
CA GLU A 3 9.38 -36.19 -13.07
C GLU A 3 9.39 -35.79 -11.58
N GLN A 4 10.56 -35.51 -11.00
CA GLN A 4 10.67 -35.04 -9.61
C GLN A 4 10.23 -33.59 -9.43
N ARG A 5 10.34 -32.75 -10.49
CA ARG A 5 9.83 -31.37 -10.48
C ARG A 5 8.31 -31.34 -10.51
N ASP A 6 7.68 -32.22 -11.28
CA ASP A 6 6.22 -32.30 -11.40
C ASP A 6 5.55 -32.82 -10.12
N HIS A 7 6.12 -33.83 -9.47
CA HIS A 7 5.61 -34.32 -8.18
C HIS A 7 5.71 -33.25 -7.08
N ARG A 8 6.80 -32.48 -7.05
CA ARG A 8 6.99 -31.39 -6.08
C ARG A 8 6.02 -30.22 -6.33
N LYS A 9 5.75 -29.89 -7.59
CA LYS A 9 4.74 -28.88 -7.96
C LYS A 9 3.33 -29.29 -7.54
N LYS A 10 2.99 -30.57 -7.74
CA LYS A 10 1.67 -31.12 -7.36
C LYS A 10 1.46 -31.07 -5.84
N GLY A 11 2.45 -31.49 -5.06
CA GLY A 11 2.36 -31.42 -3.58
C GLY A 11 2.16 -30.01 -3.05
N ALA A 12 2.86 -29.02 -3.61
CA ALA A 12 2.68 -27.61 -3.23
C ALA A 12 1.28 -27.08 -3.57
N ALA A 13 0.70 -27.49 -4.70
CA ALA A 13 -0.66 -27.11 -5.07
C ALA A 13 -1.72 -27.71 -4.14
N ASP A 14 -1.53 -28.97 -3.73
CA ASP A 14 -2.43 -29.65 -2.79
C ASP A 14 -2.41 -28.98 -1.40
N GLU A 15 -1.23 -28.55 -0.92
CA GLU A 15 -1.08 -27.80 0.33
C GLU A 15 -1.82 -26.45 0.29
N VAL A 16 -1.74 -25.72 -0.82
CA VAL A 16 -2.43 -24.43 -1.00
C VAL A 16 -3.95 -24.62 -0.97
N GLU A 17 -4.49 -25.64 -1.64
CA GLU A 17 -5.94 -25.90 -1.62
C GLU A 17 -6.40 -26.37 -0.23
N ALA A 18 -5.63 -27.23 0.44
CA ALA A 18 -5.91 -27.62 1.83
C ALA A 18 -5.95 -26.38 2.75
N GLN A 19 -5.02 -25.45 2.58
CA GLN A 19 -5.01 -24.21 3.37
C GLN A 19 -6.21 -23.30 3.08
N ARG A 20 -6.69 -23.27 1.82
CA ARG A 20 -7.94 -22.56 1.48
C ARG A 20 -9.15 -23.17 2.18
N LEU A 21 -9.22 -24.51 2.27
CA LEU A 21 -10.28 -25.20 3.00
C LEU A 21 -10.25 -24.87 4.49
N VAL A 22 -9.05 -24.90 5.11
CA VAL A 22 -8.86 -24.51 6.52
C VAL A 22 -9.38 -23.09 6.77
N TYR A 23 -9.02 -22.12 5.92
CA TYR A 23 -9.54 -20.76 6.03
C TYR A 23 -11.08 -20.71 5.97
N ARG A 24 -11.71 -21.43 5.03
CA ARG A 24 -13.17 -21.45 4.88
C ARG A 24 -13.87 -21.97 6.14
N GLU A 25 -13.37 -23.04 6.73
CA GLU A 25 -13.92 -23.62 7.97
C GLU A 25 -13.75 -22.69 9.17
N LEU A 26 -12.57 -22.07 9.33
CA LEU A 26 -12.31 -21.11 10.41
C LEU A 26 -13.21 -19.88 10.29
N LYS A 27 -13.43 -19.40 9.07
CA LYS A 27 -14.38 -18.31 8.80
C LYS A 27 -15.82 -18.71 9.15
N ALA A 28 -16.27 -19.89 8.69
CA ALA A 28 -17.63 -20.37 8.92
C ALA A 28 -17.93 -20.60 10.42
N SER A 29 -16.93 -21.03 11.18
CA SER A 29 -17.01 -21.25 12.63
C SER A 29 -16.83 -19.97 13.47
N GLY A 30 -16.65 -18.80 12.85
CA GLY A 30 -16.49 -17.52 13.55
C GLY A 30 -15.14 -17.38 14.28
N ARG A 31 -14.15 -18.22 13.97
CA ARG A 31 -12.82 -18.20 14.58
C ARG A 31 -11.95 -17.13 13.92
N THR A 32 -12.31 -15.86 14.13
CA THR A 32 -11.75 -14.69 13.42
C THR A 32 -10.22 -14.63 13.44
N ALA A 33 -9.60 -14.69 14.62
CA ALA A 33 -8.15 -14.59 14.76
C ALA A 33 -7.41 -15.70 13.97
N GLU A 34 -7.96 -16.92 14.01
CA GLU A 34 -7.39 -18.06 13.31
C GLU A 34 -7.64 -17.98 11.80
N ALA A 35 -8.78 -17.44 11.37
CA ALA A 35 -9.04 -17.16 9.96
C ALA A 35 -8.03 -16.14 9.39
N HIS A 36 -7.68 -15.09 10.16
CA HIS A 36 -6.59 -14.17 9.78
C HIS A 36 -5.23 -14.89 9.68
N ALA A 37 -4.90 -15.74 10.67
CA ALA A 37 -3.66 -16.51 10.65
C ALA A 37 -3.61 -17.49 9.45
N ALA A 38 -4.74 -18.11 9.12
CA ALA A 38 -4.84 -19.01 7.98
C ALA A 38 -4.60 -18.29 6.64
N LEU A 39 -5.04 -17.03 6.52
CA LEU A 39 -4.75 -16.20 5.34
C LEU A 39 -3.28 -15.78 5.28
N ASN A 40 -2.62 -15.50 6.41
CA ASN A 40 -1.16 -15.27 6.44
C ASN A 40 -0.43 -16.51 5.91
N ARG A 41 -0.79 -17.68 6.43
CA ARG A 41 -0.19 -18.96 6.03
C ARG A 41 -0.43 -19.27 4.55
N LEU A 42 -1.59 -18.93 4.01
CA LEU A 42 -1.90 -19.12 2.60
C LEU A 42 -0.95 -18.31 1.70
N VAL A 43 -0.66 -17.06 2.06
CA VAL A 43 0.28 -16.21 1.32
C VAL A 43 1.72 -16.71 1.45
N GLU A 44 2.11 -17.28 2.59
CA GLU A 44 3.42 -17.92 2.74
C GLU A 44 3.60 -19.15 1.83
N LEU A 45 2.54 -19.95 1.68
CA LEU A 45 2.53 -21.13 0.80
C LEU A 45 2.53 -20.75 -0.68
N ASP A 46 1.79 -19.71 -1.04
CA ASP A 46 1.72 -19.17 -2.39
C ASP A 46 1.94 -17.64 -2.39
N PRO A 47 3.19 -17.17 -2.53
CA PRO A 47 3.55 -15.75 -2.53
C PRO A 47 3.25 -15.09 -3.88
N SER A 48 2.11 -15.44 -4.50
CA SER A 48 1.63 -14.84 -5.74
C SER A 48 0.78 -13.59 -5.47
N GLY A 49 0.78 -12.65 -6.41
CA GLY A 49 -0.09 -11.46 -6.32
C GLY A 49 -1.58 -11.80 -6.29
N GLY A 50 -1.98 -12.91 -6.94
CA GLY A 50 -3.36 -13.41 -6.89
C GLY A 50 -3.76 -13.85 -5.48
N THR A 51 -2.88 -14.55 -4.77
CA THR A 51 -3.13 -14.99 -3.40
C THR A 51 -3.05 -13.83 -2.39
N ALA A 52 -2.13 -12.88 -2.56
CA ALA A 52 -2.11 -11.65 -1.77
C ALA A 52 -3.43 -10.86 -1.91
N THR A 53 -3.90 -10.66 -3.15
CA THR A 53 -5.17 -9.98 -3.44
C THR A 53 -6.37 -10.73 -2.84
N PHE A 54 -6.38 -12.06 -2.97
CA PHE A 54 -7.41 -12.90 -2.36
C PHE A 54 -7.43 -12.72 -0.84
N ALA A 55 -6.28 -12.83 -0.18
CA ALA A 55 -6.17 -12.71 1.27
C ALA A 55 -6.62 -11.33 1.76
N HIS A 56 -6.17 -10.27 1.11
CA HIS A 56 -6.57 -8.89 1.44
C HIS A 56 -8.09 -8.71 1.36
N ARG A 57 -8.72 -9.14 0.26
CA ARG A 57 -10.18 -9.07 0.07
C ARG A 57 -10.95 -9.89 1.10
N GLU A 58 -10.43 -11.06 1.46
CA GLU A 58 -11.06 -11.95 2.42
C GLU A 58 -10.99 -11.38 3.85
N ARG A 59 -9.90 -10.72 4.22
CA ARG A 59 -9.75 -10.04 5.53
C ARG A 59 -10.79 -8.95 5.75
N ALA A 60 -11.14 -8.19 4.71
CA ALA A 60 -12.18 -7.17 4.80
C ALA A 60 -13.58 -7.73 5.14
N LYS A 61 -13.76 -9.05 5.06
CA LYS A 61 -15.00 -9.77 5.40
C LYS A 61 -14.95 -10.42 6.79
N LEU A 62 -13.80 -10.34 7.46
CA LEU A 62 -13.61 -10.84 8.82
C LEU A 62 -13.84 -9.70 9.81
N GLY A 63 -14.16 -10.05 11.06
CA GLY A 63 -14.20 -9.07 12.14
C GLY A 63 -12.79 -8.58 12.53
N GLU A 64 -12.73 -7.50 13.31
CA GLU A 64 -11.47 -7.06 13.87
C GLU A 64 -10.91 -8.09 14.85
N VAL A 65 -9.59 -8.25 14.84
CA VAL A 65 -8.85 -8.96 15.88
C VAL A 65 -8.53 -7.91 16.96
N GLY A 66 -8.45 -8.29 18.25
CA GLY A 66 -8.28 -7.35 19.36
C GLY A 66 -7.02 -6.46 19.36
N GLU A 67 -6.21 -6.50 18.30
CA GLU A 67 -5.10 -5.59 18.05
C GLU A 67 -5.60 -4.33 17.34
N ARG A 68 -5.27 -3.16 17.89
CA ARG A 68 -5.54 -1.88 17.23
C ARG A 68 -4.78 -1.83 15.89
N PRO A 69 -5.45 -1.53 14.77
CA PRO A 69 -4.77 -1.45 13.48
C PRO A 69 -3.87 -0.20 13.40
N VAL A 70 -2.73 -0.35 12.72
CA VAL A 70 -1.86 0.76 12.31
C VAL A 70 -2.51 1.43 11.11
N ARG A 71 -2.90 2.71 11.26
CA ARG A 71 -3.58 3.47 10.20
C ARG A 71 -2.55 4.11 9.26
N ILE A 72 -2.53 3.66 8.01
CA ILE A 72 -1.58 4.09 6.98
C ILE A 72 -2.34 4.81 5.87
N ALA A 73 -2.04 6.09 5.64
CA ALA A 73 -2.55 6.83 4.50
C ALA A 73 -1.51 6.84 3.36
N ILE A 74 -1.99 6.77 2.12
CA ILE A 74 -1.19 6.84 0.90
C ILE A 74 -1.72 7.99 0.05
N LEU A 75 -0.90 9.01 -0.13
CA LEU A 75 -1.14 10.15 -1.00
C LEU A 75 -0.26 10.03 -2.23
N SER A 76 -0.86 10.01 -3.42
CA SER A 76 -0.09 9.84 -4.64
C SER A 76 -0.63 10.63 -5.83
N SER A 77 0.27 10.89 -6.79
CA SER A 77 -0.10 11.45 -8.09
C SER A 77 -0.37 10.37 -9.14
N TYR A 78 -0.03 9.12 -8.84
CA TYR A 78 -0.28 7.92 -9.66
C TYR A 78 -1.08 6.86 -8.90
N VAL A 79 -1.62 5.87 -9.63
CA VAL A 79 -2.49 4.82 -9.06
C VAL A 79 -1.66 3.84 -8.22
N LEU A 80 -2.03 3.68 -6.95
CA LEU A 80 -1.35 2.79 -5.99
C LEU A 80 -2.28 1.75 -5.34
N ASP A 81 -3.58 1.80 -5.58
CA ASP A 81 -4.57 0.84 -5.06
C ASP A 81 -4.16 -0.63 -5.30
N PRO A 82 -3.63 -1.03 -6.48
CA PRO A 82 -3.22 -2.41 -6.72
C PRO A 82 -2.03 -2.87 -5.85
N LEU A 83 -1.28 -1.95 -5.24
CA LEU A 83 -0.15 -2.27 -4.36
C LEU A 83 -0.60 -2.62 -2.94
N VAL A 84 -1.80 -2.17 -2.53
CA VAL A 84 -2.32 -2.35 -1.16
C VAL A 84 -2.29 -3.80 -0.66
N PRO A 85 -2.69 -4.82 -1.45
CA PRO A 85 -2.64 -6.21 -0.99
C PRO A 85 -1.23 -6.68 -0.62
N PHE A 86 -0.20 -6.17 -1.31
CA PHE A 86 1.19 -6.52 -1.05
C PHE A 86 1.71 -5.81 0.20
N LEU A 87 1.35 -4.54 0.38
CA LEU A 87 1.66 -3.79 1.61
C LEU A 87 0.99 -4.44 2.83
N ASP A 88 -0.26 -4.91 2.70
CA ASP A 88 -0.96 -5.65 3.76
C ASP A 88 -0.22 -6.93 4.15
N VAL A 89 0.28 -7.68 3.17
CA VAL A 89 1.12 -8.87 3.41
C VAL A 89 2.39 -8.51 4.18
N GLU A 90 3.15 -7.52 3.72
CA GLU A 90 4.42 -7.16 4.35
C GLU A 90 4.23 -6.58 5.76
N CYS A 91 3.18 -5.79 6.00
CA CYS A 91 2.83 -5.34 7.34
C CYS A 91 2.55 -6.53 8.28
N ARG A 92 1.79 -7.52 7.81
CA ARG A 92 1.45 -8.71 8.62
C ARG A 92 2.65 -9.61 8.87
N ARG A 93 3.58 -9.70 7.92
CA ARG A 93 4.87 -10.39 8.13
C ARG A 93 5.72 -9.69 9.18
N ALA A 94 5.60 -8.37 9.31
CA ALA A 94 6.20 -7.59 10.37
C ALA A 94 5.41 -7.64 11.71
N GLY A 95 4.33 -8.42 11.79
CA GLY A 95 3.49 -8.52 12.99
C GLY A 95 2.54 -7.33 13.20
N LEU A 96 2.24 -6.56 12.14
CA LEU A 96 1.33 -5.42 12.18
C LEU A 96 -0.01 -5.78 11.52
N THR A 97 -1.09 -5.26 12.08
CA THR A 97 -2.42 -5.26 11.45
C THR A 97 -2.65 -3.90 10.80
N PRO A 98 -2.54 -3.75 9.46
CA PRO A 98 -2.69 -2.45 8.83
C PRO A 98 -4.16 -2.13 8.52
N ALA A 99 -4.48 -0.84 8.55
CA ALA A 99 -5.65 -0.27 7.88
C ALA A 99 -5.15 0.78 6.90
N PHE A 100 -5.65 0.77 5.67
CA PHE A 100 -5.20 1.68 4.62
C PHE A 100 -6.27 2.72 4.27
N TYR A 101 -5.82 3.94 4.05
CA TYR A 101 -6.55 4.98 3.32
C TYR A 101 -5.73 5.34 2.08
N VAL A 102 -6.26 5.07 0.89
CA VAL A 102 -5.65 5.52 -0.37
C VAL A 102 -6.43 6.74 -0.82
N ALA A 103 -5.75 7.88 -0.91
CA ALA A 103 -6.38 9.10 -1.40
C ALA A 103 -6.79 8.94 -2.87
N PRO A 104 -7.84 9.63 -3.31
CA PRO A 104 -8.21 9.64 -4.71
C PRO A 104 -7.05 10.08 -5.61
N PHE A 105 -6.97 9.49 -6.80
CA PHE A 105 -5.92 9.74 -7.78
C PHE A 105 -5.65 11.24 -7.98
N ASN A 106 -4.39 11.64 -7.78
CA ASN A 106 -3.90 13.00 -7.97
C ASN A 106 -4.64 14.08 -7.14
N GLN A 107 -5.24 13.70 -5.99
CA GLN A 107 -5.90 14.62 -5.07
C GLN A 107 -5.10 14.89 -3.79
N TYR A 108 -3.81 14.53 -3.76
CA TYR A 108 -2.94 14.69 -2.58
C TYR A 108 -2.97 16.11 -2.00
N THR A 109 -2.94 17.16 -2.85
CA THR A 109 -3.00 18.55 -2.38
C THR A 109 -4.35 18.88 -1.74
N GLN A 110 -5.45 18.39 -2.31
CA GLN A 110 -6.80 18.65 -1.79
C GLN A 110 -7.01 17.96 -0.45
N GLU A 111 -6.55 16.71 -0.34
CA GLU A 111 -6.59 15.93 0.90
C GLU A 111 -5.78 16.59 2.03
N VAL A 112 -4.61 17.17 1.71
CA VAL A 112 -3.74 17.86 2.68
C VAL A 112 -4.27 19.24 3.08
N LEU A 113 -4.83 20.02 2.14
CA LEU A 113 -5.28 21.38 2.43
C LEU A 113 -6.67 21.43 3.09
N ASN A 114 -7.52 20.42 2.86
CA ASN A 114 -8.87 20.40 3.41
C ASN A 114 -8.89 19.65 4.76
N PRO A 115 -9.08 20.33 5.91
CA PRO A 115 -9.15 19.66 7.21
C PRO A 115 -10.31 18.67 7.37
N SER A 116 -11.32 18.74 6.51
CA SER A 116 -12.45 17.80 6.48
C SER A 116 -12.27 16.67 5.48
N SER A 117 -11.06 16.46 4.96
CA SER A 117 -10.74 15.42 3.98
C SER A 117 -10.81 14.01 4.57
N GLY A 118 -10.82 13.01 3.68
CA GLY A 118 -10.80 11.60 4.09
C GLY A 118 -9.52 11.26 4.86
N LEU A 119 -8.39 11.87 4.49
CA LEU A 119 -7.11 11.76 5.17
C LEU A 119 -7.22 12.11 6.66
N TYR A 120 -7.76 13.27 7.01
CA TYR A 120 -7.83 13.68 8.42
C TYR A 120 -8.93 12.95 9.18
N ALA A 121 -10.05 12.63 8.53
CA ALA A 121 -11.12 11.81 9.12
C ALA A 121 -10.63 10.39 9.45
N PHE A 122 -9.74 9.83 8.63
CA PHE A 122 -9.10 8.54 8.86
C PHE A 122 -8.09 8.56 10.03
N GLY A 123 -7.54 9.73 10.36
CA GLY A 123 -6.60 9.91 11.48
C GLY A 123 -5.36 9.02 11.40
N PRO A 124 -4.57 9.07 10.31
CA PRO A 124 -3.45 8.17 10.08
C PRO A 124 -2.34 8.34 11.13
N GLU A 125 -1.62 7.24 11.35
CA GLU A 125 -0.37 7.21 12.14
C GLU A 125 0.86 7.32 11.21
N ILE A 126 0.71 6.91 9.95
CA ILE A 126 1.73 7.00 8.92
C ILE A 126 1.09 7.58 7.65
N VAL A 127 1.75 8.54 7.03
CA VAL A 127 1.34 9.11 5.73
C VAL A 127 2.48 8.93 4.73
N PHE A 128 2.24 8.13 3.68
CA PHE A 128 3.12 8.05 2.53
C PHE A 128 2.76 9.13 1.51
N VAL A 129 3.76 9.85 1.02
CA VAL A 129 3.63 10.82 -0.08
C VAL A 129 4.46 10.32 -1.25
N ALA A 130 3.80 9.90 -2.33
CA ALA A 130 4.40 9.25 -3.48
C ALA A 130 4.03 9.98 -4.78
N LEU A 131 4.91 10.88 -5.23
CA LEU A 131 4.62 11.82 -6.31
C LEU A 131 5.55 11.55 -7.50
N ASP A 132 5.00 11.57 -8.71
CA ASP A 132 5.78 11.50 -9.94
C ASP A 132 6.49 12.83 -10.21
N LEU A 133 7.72 12.76 -10.69
CA LEU A 133 8.47 13.94 -11.11
C LEU A 133 7.78 14.68 -12.27
N GLU A 134 7.12 13.97 -13.19
CA GLU A 134 6.39 14.59 -14.31
C GLU A 134 5.19 15.42 -13.85
N ASP A 135 4.51 14.99 -12.80
CA ASP A 135 3.37 15.73 -12.23
C ASP A 135 3.84 16.99 -11.48
N LEU A 136 5.01 16.90 -10.83
CA LEU A 136 5.62 18.04 -10.12
C LEU A 136 6.32 19.02 -11.06
N PHE A 137 6.86 18.53 -12.16
CA PHE A 137 7.57 19.32 -13.16
C PHE A 137 7.33 18.77 -14.57
N PRO A 138 6.20 19.15 -15.23
CA PRO A 138 5.88 18.69 -16.58
C PRO A 138 6.92 19.08 -17.64
N GLY A 139 7.75 20.09 -17.35
CA GLY A 139 8.85 20.54 -18.20
C GLY A 139 9.99 19.53 -18.36
N VAL A 140 10.04 18.47 -17.54
CA VAL A 140 11.06 17.40 -17.62
C VAL A 140 11.03 16.65 -18.95
N ARG A 141 9.91 16.70 -19.69
CA ARG A 141 9.75 16.05 -21.00
C ARG A 141 10.59 16.66 -22.12
N ARG A 142 11.33 17.75 -21.86
CA ARG A 142 12.31 18.35 -22.77
C ARG A 142 13.69 18.34 -22.11
N VAL A 143 14.75 18.41 -22.92
CA VAL A 143 16.12 18.61 -22.39
C VAL A 143 16.14 19.97 -21.68
N PRO A 144 16.22 20.01 -20.35
CA PRO A 144 16.10 21.25 -19.61
C PRO A 144 17.42 22.02 -19.66
N SER A 145 17.36 23.36 -19.70
CA SER A 145 18.56 24.17 -19.46
C SER A 145 18.98 24.08 -17.98
N VAL A 146 20.20 24.53 -17.66
CA VAL A 146 20.67 24.58 -16.27
C VAL A 146 19.77 25.47 -15.40
N ASP A 147 19.27 26.58 -15.96
CA ASP A 147 18.33 27.47 -15.26
C ASP A 147 16.97 26.81 -15.04
N ASP A 148 16.48 26.03 -16.01
CA ASP A 148 15.25 25.26 -15.87
C ASP A 148 15.39 24.23 -14.76
N LEU A 149 16.50 23.50 -14.70
CA LEU A 149 16.79 22.55 -13.63
C LEU A 149 16.80 23.21 -12.25
N ALA A 150 17.43 24.38 -12.12
CA ALA A 150 17.50 25.12 -10.86
C ALA A 150 16.12 25.58 -10.39
N LYS A 151 15.29 26.11 -11.30
CA LYS A 151 13.90 26.52 -11.02
C LYS A 151 13.04 25.31 -10.63
N SER A 152 13.10 24.24 -11.42
CA SER A 152 12.38 22.98 -11.16
C SER A 152 12.68 22.43 -9.78
N ARG A 153 13.97 22.39 -9.42
CA ARG A 153 14.40 21.93 -8.10
C ARG A 153 13.82 22.79 -6.97
N ALA A 154 13.72 24.11 -7.18
CA ALA A 154 13.13 25.01 -6.20
C ALA A 154 11.61 24.80 -6.07
N GLU A 155 10.91 24.63 -7.20
CA GLU A 155 9.47 24.37 -7.26
C GLU A 155 9.11 23.02 -6.62
N ILE A 156 9.75 21.93 -7.03
CA ILE A 156 9.57 20.58 -6.47
C ILE A 156 9.79 20.60 -4.96
N ARG A 157 10.91 21.19 -4.51
CA ARG A 157 11.21 21.32 -3.08
C ARG A 157 10.15 22.15 -2.37
N GLY A 158 9.68 23.24 -2.98
CA GLY A 158 8.63 24.10 -2.44
C GLY A 158 7.31 23.35 -2.24
N THR A 159 6.89 22.58 -3.23
CA THR A 159 5.67 21.75 -3.20
C THR A 159 5.77 20.68 -2.12
N VAL A 160 6.83 19.85 -2.14
CA VAL A 160 7.00 18.77 -1.15
C VAL A 160 7.12 19.35 0.27
N ALA A 161 7.92 20.40 0.47
CA ALA A 161 8.04 21.02 1.78
C ALA A 161 6.73 21.68 2.24
N GLY A 162 5.92 22.21 1.31
CA GLY A 162 4.59 22.74 1.60
C GLY A 162 3.65 21.66 2.12
N LEU A 163 3.56 20.52 1.42
CA LEU A 163 2.75 19.38 1.83
C LEU A 163 3.18 18.85 3.20
N VAL A 164 4.48 18.63 3.40
CA VAL A 164 5.02 18.13 4.68
C VAL A 164 4.73 19.08 5.84
N ARG A 165 4.89 20.40 5.63
CA ARG A 165 4.56 21.40 6.66
C ARG A 165 3.08 21.35 7.03
N GLU A 166 2.19 21.26 6.04
CA GLU A 166 0.75 21.24 6.29
C GLU A 166 0.32 19.96 7.01
N LEU A 167 0.85 18.81 6.57
CA LEU A 167 0.64 17.52 7.23
C LEU A 167 1.13 17.53 8.69
N HIS A 168 2.31 18.10 8.98
CA HIS A 168 2.81 18.27 10.34
C HIS A 168 1.97 19.24 11.17
N ALA A 169 1.44 20.30 10.56
CA ALA A 169 0.61 21.27 11.27
C ALA A 169 -0.75 20.69 11.71
N ARG A 170 -1.22 19.65 11.01
CA ARG A 170 -2.57 19.08 11.18
C ARG A 170 -2.61 17.63 11.65
N SER A 171 -1.46 16.96 11.73
CA SER A 171 -1.37 15.57 12.17
C SER A 171 -0.09 15.31 12.93
N THR A 172 -0.11 14.29 13.80
CA THR A 172 1.08 13.76 14.46
C THR A 172 1.64 12.53 13.75
N ALA A 173 1.22 12.29 12.50
CA ALA A 173 1.60 11.11 11.75
C ALA A 173 3.08 11.14 11.36
N LEU A 174 3.71 9.97 11.30
CA LEU A 174 5.00 9.82 10.63
C LEU A 174 4.81 10.05 9.13
N ILE A 175 5.48 11.07 8.59
CA ILE A 175 5.43 11.36 7.16
C ILE A 175 6.61 10.69 6.46
N VAL A 176 6.31 9.86 5.48
CA VAL A 176 7.29 9.18 4.62
C VAL A 176 7.15 9.73 3.22
N VAL A 177 8.15 10.47 2.75
CA VAL A 177 8.20 10.94 1.35
C VAL A 177 8.95 9.88 0.54
N HIS A 178 8.24 9.25 -0.39
CA HIS A 178 8.84 8.30 -1.33
C HIS A 178 9.58 9.03 -2.45
N GLU A 179 10.59 8.37 -3.00
CA GLU A 179 11.43 8.92 -4.07
C GLU A 179 10.57 9.36 -5.26
N LEU A 180 10.94 10.50 -5.86
CA LEU A 180 10.26 11.04 -7.04
C LEU A 180 10.66 10.21 -8.25
N THR A 181 9.83 9.23 -8.61
CA THR A 181 10.09 8.40 -9.78
C THR A 181 9.78 9.19 -11.04
N PHE A 182 10.66 9.09 -12.05
CA PHE A 182 10.37 9.52 -13.41
C PHE A 182 9.79 8.32 -14.17
N THR A 183 8.48 8.32 -14.43
CA THR A 183 7.83 7.26 -15.22
C THR A 183 7.76 7.63 -16.70
N GLY A 184 8.90 8.01 -17.29
CA GLY A 184 8.95 8.34 -18.71
C GLY A 184 8.52 7.14 -19.56
N SER A 185 7.35 7.25 -20.20
CA SER A 185 7.02 6.37 -21.32
C SER A 185 7.89 6.79 -22.50
N SER A 186 8.83 5.90 -22.86
CA SER A 186 9.67 6.02 -24.06
C SER A 186 8.86 5.76 -25.33
#